data_AF-A0A7G8IJK0-F1
#
_entry.id   AF-A0A7G8IJK0-F1
#
_cell.length_a   1.000
_cell.length_b   1.000
_cell.length_c   1.000
_cell.angle_alpha   90.00
_cell.angle_beta   90.00
_cell.angle_gamma   90.00
#
_symmetry.space_group_name_H-M   'P 1'
#
loop_
_entity.id
_entity.type
_entity.pdbx_description
1 polymer ?
#
loop_
_entity_poly.entity_id
_entity_poly.type
_entity_poly.pdbx_seq_one_letter_code
_entity_poly.pdbx_strand_id
1 'polypeptide(L)' 'MQFKGSLMALQVLVERLGVPCHWQHRGPFEMAVFDDGVSNLKLNWWPETGELRLVGDPEVRDELAKRLEALLAEHASSAS' A
#
# COMPACT_ATOMS: atom_id res chain seq x y z
N MET A 1 -7.04 -5.64 -2.36
CA MET A 1 -7.51 -4.26 -2.67
C MET A 1 -7.19 -3.93 -4.12
N GLN A 2 -7.68 -2.81 -4.65
CA GLN A 2 -7.41 -2.37 -6.02
C GLN A 2 -7.06 -0.87 -6.05
N PHE A 3 -6.07 -0.50 -6.86
CA PHE A 3 -5.65 0.89 -7.08
C PHE A 3 -5.18 1.08 -8.53
N LYS A 4 -5.93 1.90 -9.28
CA LYS A 4 -5.66 2.22 -10.70
C LYS A 4 -5.15 3.65 -10.83
N GLY A 5 -3.94 3.89 -10.35
CA GLY A 5 -3.27 5.19 -10.40
C GLY A 5 -1.78 5.05 -10.74
N SER A 6 -1.00 6.08 -10.45
CA SER A 6 0.46 6.06 -10.61
C SER A 6 1.16 5.61 -9.32
N LEU A 7 2.41 5.14 -9.44
CA LEU A 7 3.24 4.81 -8.28
C LEU A 7 3.35 6.00 -7.31
N MET A 8 3.57 7.20 -7.85
CA MET A 8 3.69 8.43 -7.06
C MET A 8 2.41 8.70 -6.25
N ALA A 9 1.24 8.52 -6.85
CA ALA A 9 -0.02 8.69 -6.12
C ALA A 9 -0.19 7.63 -5.02
N LEU A 10 0.19 6.38 -5.28
CA LEU A 10 0.17 5.33 -4.26
C LEU A 10 1.14 5.63 -3.12
N GLN A 11 2.34 6.12 -3.41
CA GLN A 11 3.35 6.50 -2.43
C GLN A 11 2.80 7.56 -1.47
N VAL A 12 2.17 8.61 -1.99
CA VAL A 12 1.51 9.65 -1.17
C VAL A 12 0.42 9.06 -0.26
N LEU A 13 -0.38 8.11 -0.75
CA LEU A 13 -1.38 7.43 0.08
C LEU A 13 -0.74 6.57 1.18
N VAL A 14 0.33 5.84 0.85
CA VAL A 14 1.05 5.01 1.82
C VAL A 14 1.75 5.87 2.89
N GLU A 15 2.31 7.02 2.52
CA GLU A 15 2.88 7.97 3.48
C GLU A 15 1.86 8.47 4.51
N ARG A 16 0.59 8.64 4.11
CA ARG A 16 -0.51 9.03 5.03
C ARG A 16 -0.83 7.95 6.08
N LEU A 17 -0.32 6.72 5.93
CA LEU A 17 -0.42 5.71 6.98
C LEU A 17 0.49 6.03 8.18
N GLY A 18 1.43 6.96 8.05
CA GLY A 18 2.31 7.38 9.15
C GLY A 18 3.27 6.27 9.62
N VAL A 19 3.42 5.21 8.82
CA VAL A 19 4.39 4.14 9.07
C VAL A 19 5.52 4.32 8.06
N PRO A 20 6.77 4.55 8.50
CA PRO A 20 7.91 4.62 7.61
C PRO A 20 8.01 3.37 6.74
N CYS A 21 8.34 3.55 5.47
CA CYS A 21 8.58 2.44 4.56
C CYS A 21 9.59 2.84 3.48
N HIS A 22 10.18 1.84 2.85
CA HIS A 22 10.99 2.02 1.65
C HIS A 22 10.44 1.20 0.49
N TRP A 23 10.59 1.74 -0.72
CA TRP A 23 10.07 1.15 -1.94
C TRP A 23 11.12 0.36 -2.69
N GLN A 24 10.71 -0.78 -3.23
CA GLN A 24 11.55 -1.67 -4.01
C GLN A 24 10.85 -2.07 -5.30
N HIS A 25 11.49 -1.83 -6.43
CA HIS A 25 11.04 -2.33 -7.71
C HIS A 25 11.35 -3.84 -7.83
N ARG A 26 10.34 -4.65 -8.14
CA ARG A 26 10.43 -6.12 -8.19
C ARG A 26 10.01 -6.69 -9.53
N GLY A 27 10.25 -5.97 -10.63
CA GLY A 27 9.88 -6.39 -11.98
C GLY A 27 8.40 -6.06 -12.24
N PRO A 28 7.48 -7.04 -12.20
CA PRO A 28 6.07 -6.79 -12.49
C PRO A 28 5.32 -6.04 -11.39
N PHE A 29 5.93 -5.75 -10.24
CA PHE A 29 5.29 -5.04 -9.14
C PHE A 29 6.26 -4.13 -8.38
N GLU A 30 5.67 -3.17 -7.68
CA GLU A 30 6.32 -2.31 -6.71
C GLU A 30 6.01 -2.82 -5.30
N MET A 31 6.99 -2.77 -4.41
CA MET A 31 6.84 -3.27 -3.05
C MET A 31 7.25 -2.19 -2.04
N ALA A 32 6.32 -1.77 -1.18
CA ALA A 32 6.66 -1.02 0.02
C ALA A 32 6.96 -2.00 1.16
N VAL A 33 8.13 -1.87 1.78
CA VAL A 33 8.51 -2.61 2.99
C VAL A 33 8.37 -1.66 4.16
N PHE A 34 7.51 -1.98 5.13
CA PHE A 34 7.27 -1.13 6.29
C PHE A 34 8.37 -1.34 7.33
N ASP A 35 8.99 -0.23 7.74
CA ASP A 35 10.14 -0.19 8.66
C ASP A 35 9.64 -0.03 10.10
N ASP A 36 8.78 -0.96 10.55
CA ASP A 36 8.22 -0.95 11.91
C ASP A 36 9.05 -1.73 12.94
N GLY A 37 10.13 -2.38 12.47
CA GLY A 37 11.06 -3.14 13.28
C GLY A 37 10.54 -4.50 13.78
N VAL A 38 9.30 -4.90 13.44
CA VAL A 38 8.65 -6.08 14.06
C VAL A 38 7.88 -6.96 13.07
N SER A 39 7.06 -6.42 12.17
CA SER A 39 5.98 -7.20 11.53
C SER A 39 6.32 -7.80 10.16
N ASN A 40 7.51 -7.52 9.61
CA ASN A 40 7.90 -7.87 8.22
C ASN A 40 6.84 -7.47 7.17
N LEU A 41 6.01 -6.47 7.47
CA LEU A 41 4.87 -6.08 6.66
C LEU A 41 5.30 -5.45 5.34
N LYS A 42 4.60 -5.83 4.27
CA LYS A 42 4.86 -5.40 2.90
C LYS A 42 3.56 -5.12 2.19
N LEU A 43 3.55 -4.09 1.34
CA LEU A 43 2.50 -3.84 0.36
C LEU A 43 3.05 -4.07 -1.04
N ASN A 44 2.49 -5.04 -1.74
CA ASN A 44 2.78 -5.29 -3.15
C ASN A 44 1.73 -4.62 -4.02
N TRP A 45 2.16 -3.95 -5.08
CA TRP A 45 1.30 -3.31 -6.07
C TRP A 45 1.69 -3.69 -7.50
N TRP A 46 0.75 -4.26 -8.25
CA TRP A 46 0.91 -4.56 -9.66
C TRP A 46 0.28 -3.46 -10.52
N PRO A 47 1.07 -2.61 -11.20
CA PRO A 47 0.53 -1.48 -11.96
C PRO A 47 -0.33 -1.90 -13.16
N GLU A 48 -0.05 -3.07 -13.75
CA GLU A 48 -0.80 -3.58 -14.91
C GLU A 48 -2.26 -3.92 -14.56
N THR A 49 -2.49 -4.49 -13.38
CA THR A 49 -3.83 -4.91 -12.93
C THR A 49 -4.46 -3.94 -11.94
N GLY A 50 -3.64 -3.14 -11.26
CA GLY A 50 -4.00 -2.35 -10.09
C GLY A 50 -4.10 -3.15 -8.79
N GLU A 51 -3.74 -4.44 -8.79
CA GLU A 51 -3.87 -5.26 -7.58
C GLU A 51 -2.97 -4.77 -6.46
N LEU A 52 -3.54 -4.64 -5.26
CA LEU A 52 -2.82 -4.36 -4.01
C LEU A 52 -2.97 -5.53 -3.04
N ARG A 53 -1.85 -6.01 -2.51
CA ARG A 53 -1.80 -7.09 -1.53
C ARG A 53 -0.85 -6.75 -0.37
N LEU A 54 -1.38 -6.81 0.85
CA LEU A 54 -0.56 -6.76 2.06
C LEU A 54 -0.11 -8.17 2.46
N VAL A 55 1.16 -8.28 2.87
CA VAL A 55 1.79 -9.53 3.31
C VAL A 55 2.54 -9.25 4.60
N GLY A 56 2.39 -10.09 5.62
CA GLY A 56 3.02 -9.90 6.93
C GLY A 56 2.21 -10.59 8.02
N ASP A 57 2.53 -10.26 9.27
CA ASP A 57 1.79 -10.72 10.45
C ASP A 57 0.29 -10.36 10.35
N PRO A 58 -0.65 -11.30 10.57
CA PRO A 58 -2.08 -11.05 10.44
C PRO A 58 -2.61 -9.88 11.29
N GLU A 59 -2.14 -9.72 12.53
CA GLU A 59 -2.70 -8.71 13.44
C GLU A 59 -2.40 -7.30 12.95
N VAL A 60 -1.14 -7.05 12.56
CA VAL A 60 -0.70 -5.75 12.05
C VAL A 60 -1.24 -5.51 10.63
N ARG A 61 -1.27 -6.57 9.80
CA ARG A 61 -1.76 -6.51 8.42
C ARG A 61 -3.22 -6.07 8.36
N ASP A 62 -4.08 -6.63 9.21
CA ASP A 62 -5.52 -6.38 9.13
C ASP A 62 -5.88 -4.96 9.58
N GLU A 63 -5.14 -4.38 10.53
CA GLU A 63 -5.30 -2.96 10.89
C GLU A 63 -4.85 -2.04 9.74
N LEU A 64 -3.65 -2.28 9.19
CA LEU A 64 -3.12 -1.44 8.12
C LEU A 64 -3.98 -1.55 6.84
N ALA A 65 -4.52 -2.73 6.55
CA ALA A 65 -5.44 -2.95 5.43
C ALA A 65 -6.66 -2.04 5.51
N LYS A 66 -7.34 -1.99 6.66
CA LYS A 66 -8.53 -1.13 6.87
C LYS A 66 -8.21 0.35 6.66
N ARG A 67 -7.07 0.81 7.18
CA ARG A 67 -6.62 2.20 7.05
C ARG A 67 -6.30 2.54 5.59
N LEU A 68 -5.62 1.63 4.88
CA LEU A 68 -5.33 1.80 3.46
C LEU A 68 -6.60 1.80 2.60
N GLU A 69 -7.55 0.91 2.88
CA GLU A 69 -8.86 0.88 2.20
C GLU A 69 -9.62 2.20 2.34
N ALA A 70 -9.62 2.80 3.53
CA ALA A 70 -10.23 4.11 3.76
C ALA A 70 -9.57 5.21 2.92
N LEU A 71 -8.23 5.25 2.87
CA LEU A 71 -7.48 6.21 2.06
C LEU A 71 -7.73 6.04 0.55
N LEU A 72 -7.83 4.79 0.08
CA LEU A 72 -8.16 4.48 -1.30
C LEU A 72 -9.58 4.94 -1.68
N ALA A 73 -10.55 4.74 -0.80
CA ALA A 73 -11.93 5.20 -1.02
C ALA A 73 -12.04 6.74 -1.05
N GLU A 74 -11.33 7.43 -0.16
CA GLU A 74 -11.23 8.91 -0.16
C GLU A 74 -10.63 9.44 -1.47
N HIS A 75 -9.56 8.81 -1.95
CA HIS A 75 -8.92 9.19 -3.21
C HIS A 75 -9.85 8.99 -4.41
N ALA A 76 -10.54 7.85 -4.49
CA ALA A 76 -11.48 7.57 -5.57
C ALA A 76 -12.65 8.57 -5.61
N SER A 77 -13.11 9.00 -4.44
CA SER A 77 -14.19 10.00 -4.30
C SER A 77 -13.74 11.41 -4.70
N SER A 78 -12.45 11.73 -4.54
CA SER A 78 -11.87 13.03 -4.89
C SER A 78 -11.48 13.14 -6.37
N ALA A 79 -11.37 12.00 -7.07
CA ALA A 79 -11.03 11.93 -8.49
C ALA A 79 -12.28 11.89 -9.41
N SER A 80 -13.48 11.91 -8.83
CA SER A 80 -14.78 11.91 -9.52
C SER A 80 -15.34 13.33 -9.61
#